data_AF-A0A060BSC8-F1
#
_entry.id   AF-A0A060BSC8-F1
#
_cell.length_a   1.000
_cell.length_b   1.000
_cell.length_c   1.000
_cell.angle_alpha   90.00
_cell.angle_beta   90.00
_cell.angle_gamma   90.00
#
_symmetry.space_group_name_H-M   'P 1'
#
loop_
_entity.id
_entity.type
_entity.pdbx_description
1 polymer ?
#
loop_
_entity_poly.entity_id
_entity_poly.type
_entity_poly.pdbx_seq_one_letter_code
_entity_poly.pdbx_strand_id
1 'polypeptide(L)' 'MESNFNKYAVSNSGAIGIMQIIYNKAGLDVYNNINNFYKYPHKNMLFNVFYNIKMGICYLSIIQNKYLSDIKNKDSFKIF' A
#
# COMPACT_ATOMS: atom_id res chain seq x y z
N MET A 1 16.21 -2.16 0.20
CA MET A 1 15.93 -0.79 0.68
C MET A 1 15.07 -0.09 -0.37
N GLU A 2 13.76 0.03 -0.16
CA GLU A 2 12.81 0.42 -1.22
C GLU A 2 12.70 1.94 -1.49
N SER A 3 12.94 2.80 -0.49
CA SER A 3 12.82 4.26 -0.67
C SER A 3 13.92 5.08 0.02
N ASN A 4 14.77 4.45 0.83
CA ASN A 4 15.68 5.12 1.76
C ASN A 4 14.98 6.19 2.64
N PHE A 5 13.72 5.95 3.00
CA PHE A 5 12.84 6.88 3.73
C PHE A 5 12.58 8.22 3.01
N ASN A 6 12.82 8.30 1.69
CA ASN A 6 12.51 9.49 0.92
C ASN A 6 11.00 9.59 0.66
N LYS A 7 10.35 10.56 1.33
CA LYS A 7 8.92 10.86 1.18
C LYS A 7 8.51 11.34 -0.22
N TYR A 8 9.47 11.77 -1.05
CA TYR A 8 9.25 12.16 -2.44
C TYR A 8 9.76 11.12 -3.44
N ALA A 9 10.11 9.91 -2.98
CA ALA A 9 10.55 8.85 -3.88
C ALA A 9 9.46 8.54 -4.91
N VAL A 10 9.84 8.54 -6.18
CA VAL A 10 9.02 8.08 -7.29
C VAL A 10 9.83 7.06 -8.08
N SER A 11 9.31 5.83 -8.21
CA SER A 11 9.97 4.80 -9.02
C SER A 11 9.65 4.97 -10.52
N ASN A 12 10.44 4.32 -11.37
CA ASN A 12 10.14 4.22 -12.81
C ASN A 12 8.79 3.54 -13.10
N SER A 13 8.31 2.68 -12.20
CA SER A 13 6.98 2.03 -12.29
C SER A 13 5.84 2.89 -11.74
N GLY A 14 6.12 4.12 -11.29
CA GLY A 14 5.13 5.06 -10.77
C GLY A 14 4.74 4.83 -9.31
N ALA A 15 5.54 4.08 -8.55
CA ALA A 15 5.36 3.90 -7.11
C ALA A 15 5.81 5.16 -6.35
N ILE A 16 5.08 5.54 -5.29
CA ILE A 16 5.24 6.86 -4.64
C ILE A 16 5.46 6.74 -3.14
N GLY A 17 6.35 7.56 -2.62
CA GLY A 17 6.55 7.81 -1.20
C GLY A 17 7.29 6.68 -0.49
N ILE A 18 7.27 6.72 0.84
CA ILE A 18 8.13 5.86 1.67
C ILE A 18 7.81 4.37 1.57
N MET A 19 6.55 4.00 1.35
CA MET A 19 6.11 2.61 1.15
C MET A 19 5.93 2.26 -0.33
N GLN A 20 6.40 3.10 -1.25
CA GLN A 20 6.37 2.83 -2.70
C GLN A 20 4.99 2.34 -3.19
N ILE A 21 3.94 3.11 -2.89
CA ILE A 21 2.56 2.75 -3.23
C ILE A 21 2.24 3.15 -4.67
N ILE A 22 1.70 2.22 -5.45
CA ILE A 22 1.20 2.47 -6.82
C ILE A 22 -0.28 2.88 -6.73
N TYR A 23 -0.58 4.14 -7.06
CA TYR A 23 -1.91 4.73 -6.84
C TYR A 23 -3.04 4.02 -7.62
N ASN A 24 -2.79 3.58 -8.85
CA ASN A 24 -3.81 2.97 -9.71
C ASN A 24 -4.01 1.46 -9.50
N LYS A 25 -3.23 0.84 -8.60
CA LYS A 25 -3.34 -0.58 -8.25
C LYS A 25 -3.70 -0.74 -6.78
N ALA A 26 -2.70 -0.69 -5.90
CA ALA A 26 -2.88 -0.78 -4.45
C ALA A 26 -3.83 0.32 -3.94
N GLY A 27 -3.77 1.50 -4.58
CA GLY A 27 -4.67 2.59 -4.26
C GLY A 27 -6.15 2.29 -4.52
N LEU A 28 -6.42 1.66 -5.67
CA LEU A 28 -7.76 1.25 -6.08
C LEU A 28 -8.28 0.10 -5.21
N ASP A 29 -7.44 -0.86 -4.85
CA ASP A 29 -7.84 -1.98 -3.99
C ASP A 29 -8.25 -1.52 -2.60
N VAL A 30 -7.50 -0.63 -1.97
CA VAL A 30 -7.87 -0.07 -0.66
C VAL A 30 -9.20 0.70 -0.75
N TYR A 31 -9.39 1.49 -1.81
CA TYR A 31 -10.65 2.21 -2.03
C TYR A 31 -11.84 1.24 -2.16
N ASN A 32 -11.68 0.14 -2.90
CA ASN A 32 -12.75 -0.82 -3.15
C ASN A 32 -13.05 -1.75 -1.96
N ASN A 33 -12.05 -2.06 -1.13
CA ASN A 33 -12.20 -3.06 -0.06
C ASN A 33 -12.38 -2.44 1.34
N ILE A 34 -12.13 -1.15 1.52
CA ILE A 34 -12.29 -0.48 2.82
C ILE A 34 -13.37 0.59 2.72
N ASN A 35 -14.57 0.28 3.24
CA ASN A 35 -15.76 1.16 3.23
C ASN A 35 -15.56 2.58 3.80
N ASN A 36 -14.44 2.84 4.49
CA ASN A 36 -14.10 4.14 5.08
C ASN A 36 -13.05 4.94 4.28
N PHE A 37 -12.55 4.45 3.14
CA PHE A 37 -11.72 5.24 2.23
C PHE A 37 -12.62 6.01 1.25
N TYR A 38 -13.34 7.01 1.77
CA TYR A 38 -14.34 7.80 1.03
C TYR A 38 -13.80 8.62 -0.15
N LYS A 39 -12.49 8.65 -0.39
CA LYS A 39 -11.88 9.41 -1.49
C LYS A 39 -10.89 8.54 -2.23
N TYR A 40 -11.06 8.48 -3.55
CA TYR A 40 -10.07 7.90 -4.45
C TYR A 40 -8.71 8.54 -4.16
N PRO A 41 -7.65 7.76 -3.93
CA PRO A 41 -6.34 8.30 -3.61
C PRO A 41 -5.79 9.10 -4.80
N HIS A 42 -5.75 10.43 -4.67
CA HIS A 42 -5.02 11.25 -5.62
C HIS A 42 -3.51 11.03 -5.45
N LYS A 43 -2.78 11.00 -6.57
CA LYS A 43 -1.31 10.84 -6.62
C LYS A 43 -0.59 11.71 -5.58
N ASN A 44 -1.03 12.96 -5.43
CA ASN A 44 -0.41 13.93 -4.52
C ASN A 44 -0.56 13.57 -3.03
N MET A 45 -1.62 12.84 -2.67
CA MET A 45 -1.83 12.41 -1.28
C MET A 45 -0.76 11.40 -0.83
N LEU A 46 -0.18 10.64 -1.76
CA LEU A 46 0.87 9.66 -1.45
C LEU A 46 2.22 10.28 -1.08
N PHE A 47 2.43 11.58 -1.31
CA PHE A 47 3.60 12.32 -0.81
C PHE A 47 3.46 12.71 0.67
N ASN A 48 2.24 12.70 1.21
CA ASN A 48 2.04 12.85 2.65
C ASN A 48 2.44 11.54 3.35
N VAL A 49 3.41 11.63 4.25
CA VAL A 49 3.98 10.47 4.96
C VAL A 49 2.92 9.67 5.71
N PHE A 50 2.06 10.34 6.49
CA PHE A 50 1.00 9.67 7.25
C PHE A 50 -0.01 8.96 6.34
N TYR A 51 -0.40 9.62 5.25
CA TYR A 51 -1.30 9.02 4.27
C TYR A 51 -0.66 7.82 3.56
N ASN A 52 0.60 7.93 3.16
CA ASN A 52 1.36 6.86 2.52
C ASN A 52 1.46 5.62 3.42
N ILE A 53 1.76 5.81 4.70
CA ILE A 53 1.81 4.73 5.70
C ILE A 53 0.45 4.09 5.89
N LYS A 54 -0.58 4.90 6.12
CA LYS A 54 -1.94 4.41 6.31
C LYS A 54 -2.40 3.59 5.11
N MET A 55 -2.10 4.06 3.90
CA MET A 55 -2.42 3.36 2.66
C MET A 55 -1.71 2.01 2.55
N GLY A 56 -0.42 1.98 2.87
CA GLY A 56 0.36 0.74 2.85
C GLY A 56 -0.13 -0.28 3.88
N ILE A 57 -0.44 0.15 5.11
CA ILE A 57 -1.02 -0.73 6.15
C ILE A 57 -2.35 -1.31 5.70
N CYS A 58 -3.22 -0.46 5.13
CA CYS A 58 -4.49 -0.90 4.59
C CYS A 58 -4.31 -1.93 3.48
N TYR A 59 -3.42 -1.69 2.53
CA TYR A 59 -3.14 -2.64 1.45
C TYR A 59 -2.57 -3.97 1.96
N LEU A 60 -1.64 -3.92 2.93
CA LEU A 60 -1.11 -5.11 3.60
C LEU A 60 -2.22 -5.92 4.27
N SER A 61 -3.19 -5.26 4.93
CA SER A 61 -4.32 -5.95 5.54
C SER A 61 -5.20 -6.67 4.52
N ILE A 62 -5.37 -6.11 3.31
CA ILE A 62 -6.10 -6.75 2.22
C ILE A 62 -5.33 -7.97 1.72
N ILE A 63 -4.01 -7.84 1.54
CA ILE A 63 -3.17 -8.98 1.15
C ILE A 63 -3.30 -10.12 2.15
N GLN A 64 -3.14 -9.84 3.45
CA GLN A 64 -3.23 -10.86 4.49
C GLN A 64 -4.61 -11.52 4.58
N ASN A 65 -5.68 -10.72 4.56
CA ASN A 65 -7.02 -11.22 4.86
C ASN A 65 -7.78 -11.74 3.63
N LYS A 66 -7.41 -11.30 2.42
CA LYS A 66 -8.14 -11.64 1.19
C LYS A 66 -7.32 -12.46 0.22
N TYR A 67 -6.09 -12.05 -0.08
CA TYR A 67 -5.28 -12.72 -1.10
C TYR A 67 -4.50 -13.91 -0.53
N LEU A 68 -4.12 -13.86 0.75
CA LEU A 68 -3.37 -14.91 1.43
C LEU A 68 -4.22 -15.65 2.47
N SER A 69 -5.55 -15.52 2.44
CA SER A 69 -6.46 -16.18 3.38
C SER A 69 -6.32 -17.70 3.41
N ASP A 70 -5.92 -18.28 2.28
CA ASP A 70 -5.82 -19.73 2.09
C ASP A 70 -4.45 -20.29 2.51
N ILE A 71 -3.49 -19.41 2.82
CA ILE A 71 -2.16 -19.82 3.29
C ILE A 71 -2.26 -20.12 4.80
N LYS A 72 -2.36 -21.40 5.14
CA LYS A 72 -2.46 -21.84 6.55
C LYS A 72 -1.10 -21.96 7.26
N ASN A 73 0.01 -21.89 6.52
CA ASN A 73 1.34 -22.04 7.08
C ASN A 73 1.92 -20.67 7.51
N LYS A 74 2.12 -20.49 8.82
CA LYS A 74 2.63 -19.24 9.41
C LYS A 74 4.08 -18.94 9.02
N ASP A 75 4.89 -19.94 8.66
CA ASP A 75 6.28 -19.72 8.25
C ASP A 75 6.41 -19.15 6.84
N SER A 76 5.40 -19.34 5.99
CA SER A 76 5.31 -18.73 4.65
C SER A 76 4.83 -17.28 4.67
N PHE A 77 4.41 -16.76 5.83
CA PHE A 77 3.94 -15.39 6.03
C PHE A 77 5.07 -14.36 6.25
N LYS A 78 6.34 -14.74 6.07
CA LYS A 78 7.46 -13.80 6.06
C LYS A 78 7.42 -12.93 4.82
N ILE A 79 6.76 -11.79 4.94
CA ILE A 79 6.99 -10.66 4.06
C ILE A 79 8.16 -9.88 4.70
N PHE A 80 9.28 -9.88 3.99
CA PHE A 80 10.64 -9.40 4.33
C PHE A 80 11.56 -10.39 5.06
#